data_AF-A0A642D2A5-F1
#
_entry.id   AF-A0A642D2A5-F1
#
_cell.length_a   1.000
_cell.length_b   1.000
_cell.length_c   1.000
_cell.angle_alpha   90.00
_cell.angle_beta   90.00
_cell.angle_gamma   90.00
#
_symmetry.space_group_name_H-M   'P 1'
#
loop_
_entity.id
_entity.type
_entity.pdbx_description
1 polymer ?
#
loop_
_entity_poly.entity_id
_entity_poly.type
_entity_poly.pdbx_seq_one_letter_code
_entity_poly.pdbx_strand_id
1 'polypeptide(L)'
;MKKDEYIGILTSGGDASGMNAAIRAVTRTAIFNGFKVKGIYRGYEGLIAGESRELTTEDVSSIIQRGGTILKTARSEAFTTPEGRREAYDTMR
;
A
#
# COMPACT_ATOMS: atom_id res chain seq x y z
N MET A 1 -13.22 -3.10 -18.62
CA MET A 1 -12.69 -2.16 -17.60
C MET A 1 -13.18 -2.61 -16.23
N LYS A 2 -12.28 -2.97 -15.33
CA LYS A 2 -12.59 -3.46 -13.98
C LYS A 2 -12.80 -2.27 -13.03
N LYS A 3 -13.84 -1.47 -13.30
CA LYS A 3 -14.03 -0.12 -12.74
C LYS A 3 -14.16 -0.09 -11.20
N ASP A 4 -14.45 -1.25 -10.60
CA ASP A 4 -14.73 -1.41 -9.17
C ASP A 4 -13.74 -2.35 -8.45
N GLU A 5 -12.65 -2.77 -9.09
CA GLU A 5 -11.62 -3.60 -8.45
C GLU A 5 -10.43 -2.74 -7.98
N TYR A 6 -10.08 -2.88 -6.69
CA TYR A 6 -8.96 -2.19 -6.06
C TYR A 6 -7.79 -3.13 -5.80
N ILE A 7 -6.57 -2.64 -6.02
CA ILE A 7 -5.32 -3.28 -5.57
C ILE A 7 -4.75 -2.46 -4.41
N GLY A 8 -4.58 -3.10 -3.26
CA GLY A 8 -3.91 -2.51 -2.10
C GLY A 8 -2.39 -2.72 -2.17
N ILE A 9 -1.61 -1.67 -1.89
CA ILE A 9 -0.15 -1.73 -1.79
C ILE A 9 0.26 -1.28 -0.39
N LEU A 10 1.07 -2.09 0.29
CA LEU A 10 1.73 -1.71 1.54
C LEU A 10 3.21 -2.12 1.47
N THR A 11 4.05 -1.41 2.23
CA THR A 11 5.44 -1.80 2.48
C THR A 11 5.61 -2.01 3.97
N SER A 12 6.10 -3.18 4.37
CA SER A 12 6.31 -3.56 5.77
C SER A 12 7.74 -4.06 5.96
N GLY A 13 8.23 -3.99 7.20
CA GLY A 13 9.62 -4.33 7.54
C GLY A 13 10.56 -3.13 7.45
N GLY A 14 11.87 -3.39 7.34
CA GLY A 14 12.88 -2.33 7.22
C GLY A 14 12.85 -1.67 5.84
N ASP A 15 13.08 -0.37 5.79
CA ASP A 15 13.16 0.37 4.53
C ASP A 15 14.33 -0.12 3.66
N ALA A 16 14.08 -0.25 2.36
CA ALA A 16 15.07 -0.65 1.38
C ALA A 16 15.02 0.23 0.12
N SER A 17 16.18 0.45 -0.49
CA SER A 17 16.28 1.10 -1.80
C SER A 17 15.47 0.34 -2.84
N GLY A 18 14.63 1.05 -3.60
CA GLY A 18 13.80 0.47 -4.66
C GLY A 18 12.34 0.21 -4.27
N MET A 19 11.94 0.31 -3.00
CA MET A 19 10.53 0.18 -2.60
C MET A 19 9.63 1.19 -3.33
N ASN A 20 10.06 2.44 -3.45
CA ASN A 20 9.36 3.46 -4.23
C ASN A 20 9.27 3.12 -5.73
N ALA A 21 10.28 2.47 -6.29
CA ALA A 21 10.24 2.02 -7.68
C ALA A 21 9.21 0.90 -7.86
N ALA A 22 9.13 -0.04 -6.91
CA ALA A 22 8.11 -1.09 -6.91
C ALA A 22 6.69 -0.53 -6.79
N ILE A 23 6.45 0.38 -5.83
CA ILE A 23 5.16 1.07 -5.65
C ILE A 23 4.74 1.76 -6.95
N ARG A 24 5.67 2.50 -7.58
CA ARG A 24 5.38 3.19 -8.84
C ARG A 24 5.06 2.22 -9.97
N ALA A 25 5.83 1.15 -10.13
CA ALA A 25 5.63 0.15 -11.18
C ALA A 25 4.26 -0.53 -11.04
N VAL A 26 3.94 -1.03 -9.84
CA VAL A 26 2.65 -1.68 -9.56
C VAL A 26 1.50 -0.70 -9.78
N THR A 27 1.59 0.52 -9.24
CA THR A 27 0.52 1.52 -9.35
C THR A 27 0.22 1.86 -10.81
N ARG A 28 1.24 2.20 -11.61
CA ARG A 28 1.04 2.58 -13.02
C ARG A 28 0.53 1.41 -13.87
N THR A 29 1.06 0.21 -13.65
CA THR A 29 0.59 -0.99 -14.37
C THR A 29 -0.84 -1.34 -14.00
N ALA A 30 -1.22 -1.28 -12.72
CA ALA A 30 -2.58 -1.52 -12.27
C ALA A 30 -3.58 -0.53 -12.90
N ILE A 31 -3.27 0.77 -12.86
CA ILE A 31 -4.10 1.82 -13.47
C ILE A 31 -4.22 1.60 -14.99
N PHE A 32 -3.12 1.27 -15.68
CA PHE A 32 -3.14 0.96 -17.11
C PHE A 32 -4.05 -0.22 -17.45
N ASN A 33 -4.11 -1.24 -16.58
CA ASN A 33 -4.99 -2.40 -16.74
C ASN A 33 -6.43 -2.15 -16.23
N GLY A 34 -6.75 -0.92 -15.82
CA GLY A 34 -8.09 -0.50 -15.43
C GLY A 34 -8.48 -0.84 -14.00
N PHE A 35 -7.52 -1.12 -13.11
CA PHE A 35 -7.73 -1.22 -11.67
C PHE A 35 -7.55 0.13 -10.99
N LYS A 36 -8.18 0.30 -9.82
CA LYS A 36 -7.85 1.39 -8.89
C LYS A 36 -6.82 0.91 -7.87
N VAL A 37 -6.04 1.82 -7.30
CA VAL A 37 -4.93 1.46 -6.39
C VAL A 37 -5.08 2.21 -5.08
N LYS A 38 -5.00 1.49 -3.95
CA LYS A 38 -4.90 2.10 -2.62
C LYS A 38 -3.50 1.89 -2.05
N GLY A 39 -2.83 2.96 -1.66
CA GLY A 39 -1.63 2.93 -0.83
C GLY A 39 -2.02 2.87 0.64
N ILE A 40 -1.58 1.83 1.33
CA ILE A 40 -1.80 1.62 2.76
C ILE A 40 -0.55 2.09 3.50
N TYR A 41 -0.73 3.07 4.38
CA TYR A 41 0.37 3.68 5.11
C TYR A 41 0.81 2.80 6.29
N ARG A 42 2.07 2.92 6.71
CA ARG A 42 2.64 2.24 7.90
C ARG A 42 2.48 0.70 7.91
N GLY A 43 2.50 0.06 6.74
CA GLY A 43 2.45 -1.39 6.65
C GLY A 43 1.18 -2.00 7.26
N TYR A 44 1.33 -3.10 7.99
CA TYR A 44 0.19 -3.79 8.60
C TYR A 44 -0.51 -2.99 9.70
N GLU A 45 0.20 -2.10 10.38
CA GLU A 45 -0.39 -1.28 11.42
C GLU A 45 -1.41 -0.30 10.85
N GLY A 46 -1.09 0.35 9.73
CA GLY A 46 -2.07 1.21 9.06
C GLY A 46 -3.13 0.43 8.30
N LEU A 47 -2.88 -0.83 7.91
CA LEU A 47 -3.94 -1.69 7.37
C LEU A 47 -5.03 -1.93 8.41
N ILE A 48 -4.66 -2.29 9.64
CA ILE A 48 -5.62 -2.46 10.73
C ILE A 48 -6.36 -1.15 11.01
N ALA A 49 -5.62 -0.03 11.07
CA ALA A 49 -6.18 1.29 11.36
C ALA A 49 -6.98 1.94 10.21
N GLY A 50 -7.09 1.31 9.03
CA GLY A 50 -7.81 1.88 7.89
C GLY A 50 -7.10 3.05 7.21
N GLU A 51 -5.80 3.19 7.39
CA GLU A 51 -4.99 4.27 6.83
C GLU A 51 -4.59 3.99 5.38
N SER A 52 -5.60 4.02 4.51
CA SER A 52 -5.42 3.85 3.07
C SER A 52 -5.86 5.09 2.29
N ARG A 53 -5.14 5.39 1.22
CA ARG A 53 -5.48 6.46 0.27
C ARG A 53 -5.39 5.95 -1.16
N GLU A 54 -6.28 6.41 -2.03
CA GLU A 54 -6.17 6.15 -3.46
C GLU A 54 -4.87 6.78 -4.01
N LEU A 55 -4.13 6.02 -4.82
CA LEU A 55 -2.93 6.47 -5.51
C LEU A 55 -3.23 6.68 -6.99
N THR A 56 -2.88 7.86 -7.50
CA THR A 56 -2.93 8.17 -8.93
C THR A 56 -1.56 8.05 -9.59
N THR A 57 -1.51 8.23 -10.92
CA THR A 57 -0.24 8.32 -11.67
C THR A 57 0.64 9.47 -11.20
N GLU A 58 0.05 10.56 -10.74
CA GLU A 58 0.70 11.76 -10.22
C GLU A 58 1.29 11.49 -8.82
N ASP A 59 0.56 10.77 -7.96
CA ASP A 59 1.03 10.44 -6.60
C ASP A 59 2.32 9.63 -6.58
N VAL A 60 2.56 8.82 -7.63
CA VAL A 60 3.79 8.02 -7.79
C VAL A 60 4.77 8.63 -8.79
N SER A 61 4.56 9.89 -9.20
CA SER A 61 5.53 10.62 -10.01
C SER A 61 6.69 11.10 -9.15
N SER A 62 7.92 11.01 -9.67
CA SER A 62 9.11 11.52 -8.98
C SER A 62 9.38 10.90 -7.61
N ILE A 63 9.02 9.63 -7.40
CA ILE A 63 9.33 8.90 -6.15
C ILE A 63 10.52 7.94 -6.25
N ILE A 64 10.94 7.56 -7.47
CA ILE A 64 12.03 6.58 -7.66
C ILE A 64 13.35 7.06 -7.05
N GLN A 65 13.62 8.37 -7.13
CA GLN A 65 14.82 8.98 -6.59
C GLN A 65 14.77 9.21 -5.06
N ARG A 66 13.62 8.93 -4.42
CA ARG A 66 13.46 9.10 -2.97
C ARG A 66 13.85 7.80 -2.27
N GLY A 67 14.62 7.92 -1.19
CA GLY A 67 14.94 6.78 -0.31
C GLY A 67 13.70 6.25 0.43
N GLY A 68 13.82 5.00 0.90
CA GLY A 68 12.77 4.32 1.67
C GLY A 68 11.47 4.11 0.89
N THR A 69 10.34 4.30 1.57
CA THR A 69 8.99 4.13 1.02
C THR A 69 8.09 5.34 1.29
N ILE A 70 7.38 5.83 0.28
CA ILE A 70 6.39 6.92 0.43
C ILE A 70 5.18 6.51 1.31
N LEU A 71 4.95 5.21 1.47
CA LEU A 71 3.87 4.67 2.29
C LEU A 71 4.27 4.56 3.77
N LYS A 72 5.54 4.80 4.11
CA LYS A 72 6.10 4.51 5.44
C LYS A 72 5.97 3.02 5.80
N THR A 73 6.61 2.62 6.90
CA THR A 73 6.56 1.25 7.41
C THR A 73 6.49 1.29 8.94
N ALA A 74 5.80 0.31 9.53
CA ALA A 74 5.77 0.09 10.97
C ALA A 74 5.70 -1.41 11.25
N ARG A 75 6.26 -1.82 12.41
CA ARG A 75 6.00 -3.15 12.96
C ARG A 75 4.59 -3.16 13.54
N SER A 76 3.89 -4.28 13.43
CA SER A 76 2.55 -4.47 13.99
C SER A 76 2.51 -5.78 14.75
N GLU A 77 2.46 -5.70 16.08
CA GLU A 77 2.25 -6.88 16.93
C GLU A 77 0.80 -7.37 16.84
N ALA A 78 -0.16 -6.46 16.70
CA ALA A 78 -1.57 -6.78 16.51
C ALA A 78 -1.79 -7.71 15.31
N PHE A 79 -1.09 -7.48 14.20
CA PHE A 79 -1.21 -8.33 13.01
C PHE A 79 -0.68 -9.78 13.21
N THR A 80 0.08 -10.03 14.27
CA THR A 80 0.53 -11.39 14.62
C THR A 80 -0.59 -12.23 15.25
N THR A 81 -1.64 -11.59 15.79
CA THR A 81 -2.77 -12.28 16.40
C THR A 81 -3.88 -12.57 15.38
N PRO A 82 -4.70 -13.62 15.60
CA PRO A 82 -5.88 -13.87 14.79
C PRO A 82 -6.87 -12.70 14.77
N GLU A 83 -7.02 -12.00 15.89
CA GLU A 83 -7.93 -10.87 16.07
C GLU A 83 -7.50 -9.68 15.21
N GLY A 84 -6.22 -9.30 15.25
CA GLY A 84 -5.72 -8.19 14.42
C GLY A 84 -5.76 -8.51 12.93
N ARG A 85 -5.57 -9.77 12.53
CA ARG A 85 -5.79 -10.19 11.13
C ARG A 85 -7.26 -10.11 10.74
N ARG A 86 -8.18 -10.38 11.68
CA ARG A 86 -9.61 -10.25 11.43
C ARG A 86 -10.00 -8.79 11.23
N GLU A 87 -9.52 -7.89 12.08
CA GLU A 87 -9.73 -6.44 11.92
C GLU A 87 -9.18 -5.93 10.58
N ALA A 88 -7.95 -6.33 10.22
CA ALA A 88 -7.38 -5.99 8.91
C ALA A 88 -8.24 -6.50 7.75
N TYR A 89 -8.79 -7.71 7.85
CA TYR A 89 -9.71 -8.25 6.85
C TYR A 89 -10.99 -7.41 6.74
N ASP A 90 -11.59 -7.05 7.87
CA ASP A 90 -12.82 -6.27 7.91
C ASP A 90 -12.60 -4.85 7.34
N THR A 91 -11.42 -4.25 7.52
CA THR A 91 -11.03 -2.97 6.91
C THR A 91 -10.86 -3.02 5.39
N MET A 92 -10.58 -4.20 4.81
CA MET A 92 -10.43 -4.38 3.36
C MET A 92 -11.75 -4.64 2.63
N ARG A 93 -12.86 -4.86 3.35
CA ARG A 93 -14.16 -5.19 2.77
C ARG A 93 -14.89 -4.00 2.14
#